data_AF-A0A1G4KES9-F1
#
_entry.id   AF-A0A1G4KES9-F1
#
_cell.length_a   1.000
_cell.length_b   1.000
_cell.length_c   1.000
_cell.angle_alpha   90.00
_cell.angle_beta   90.00
_cell.angle_gamma   90.00
#
_symmetry.space_group_name_H-M   'P 1'
#
loop_
_entity.id
_entity.type
_entity.pdbx_description
1 polymer ?
#
loop_
_entity_poly.entity_id
_entity_poly.type
_entity_poly.pdbx_seq_one_letter_code
_entity_poly.pdbx_strand_id
1 'polypeptide(L)'
;MITVARVPLHFPQDPSFTPELDLLRRDAENALFGSTNSSLTSQLDILHRFADALLQQYQSFENSQFLATSVSCAIINMASVCQKLSEQLLHKAYREDSREAWARSGSYNKKSIGLLQFLMHERISETAGQLEIIQTCLRCWSISQQLGLVLLSIAKLKSQVYNFSDGSKDPYERLLELQTSDLKELSTNSVLYSRLCIGCRDACTQLVSQDVGAQAETLTKYLNVLIFTLLSLDFYKQDKCGVAIGMLDFAIQELSQGLVTTKQLKKITESRQLKHIVTSKIKEFRQDAKQLRSKFKLMRKPNGTATCNSSSLDSFMQTVFDDFVIPLIMLLRCRFQKTNDKVFFDKVVQDRLELIKLWPQGKSPDCTGTVWVFNGLTITESQASAAEYF
;
A
#
# COMPACT_ATOMS: atom_id res chain seq x y z
N MET A 1 -2.07 2.79 3.31
CA MET A 1 -2.15 3.26 1.91
C MET A 1 -2.56 4.73 1.95
N ILE A 2 -2.35 5.51 0.87
CA ILE A 2 -2.80 6.91 0.85
C ILE A 2 -4.32 6.93 0.68
N THR A 3 -5.02 7.54 1.62
CA THR A 3 -6.49 7.69 1.60
C THR A 3 -6.85 9.07 1.06
N VAL A 4 -7.68 9.10 0.01
CA VAL A 4 -8.19 10.36 -0.57
C VAL A 4 -9.47 10.76 0.16
N ALA A 5 -9.38 11.76 1.04
CA ALA A 5 -10.49 12.19 1.90
C ALA A 5 -11.73 12.70 1.14
N ARG A 6 -11.56 13.17 -0.10
CA ARG A 6 -12.64 13.71 -0.94
C ARG A 6 -13.58 12.64 -1.52
N VAL A 7 -13.35 11.35 -1.29
CA VAL A 7 -14.15 10.25 -1.87
C VAL A 7 -14.61 9.32 -0.74
N PRO A 8 -15.89 8.85 -0.71
CA PRO A 8 -16.92 8.95 -1.75
C PRO A 8 -17.53 10.35 -1.90
N LEU A 9 -17.96 10.66 -3.13
CA LEU A 9 -18.64 11.88 -3.53
C LEU A 9 -20.15 11.76 -3.33
N HIS A 10 -20.81 12.87 -3.01
CA HIS A 10 -22.27 12.93 -3.02
C HIS A 10 -22.79 13.03 -4.47
N PHE A 11 -23.94 12.42 -4.74
CA PHE A 11 -24.57 12.54 -6.04
C PHE A 11 -25.34 13.86 -6.11
N PRO A 12 -25.18 14.64 -7.18
CA PRO A 12 -25.94 15.87 -7.32
C PRO A 12 -27.41 15.52 -7.60
N GLN A 13 -28.34 16.36 -7.11
CA GLN A 13 -29.78 16.17 -7.34
C GLN A 13 -30.19 16.84 -8.65
N ASP A 14 -30.62 16.06 -9.65
CA ASP A 14 -31.13 16.60 -10.91
C ASP A 14 -32.67 16.57 -10.92
N PRO A 15 -33.34 17.70 -11.21
CA PRO A 15 -34.76 17.68 -11.55
C PRO A 15 -35.08 16.89 -12.85
N SER A 16 -34.08 16.59 -13.69
CA SER A 16 -34.24 15.83 -14.94
C SER A 16 -34.23 14.29 -14.75
N PHE A 17 -34.00 13.80 -13.52
CA PHE A 17 -34.01 12.37 -13.25
C PHE A 17 -35.41 11.79 -13.34
N THR A 18 -35.51 10.63 -13.99
CA THR A 18 -36.73 9.83 -13.93
C THR A 18 -36.95 9.32 -12.49
N PRO A 19 -38.20 9.03 -12.08
CA PRO A 19 -38.47 8.50 -10.74
C PRO A 19 -37.68 7.23 -10.42
N GLU A 20 -37.43 6.39 -11.42
CA GLU A 20 -36.61 5.18 -11.31
C GLU A 20 -35.14 5.52 -11.05
N LEU A 21 -34.59 6.52 -11.73
CA LEU A 21 -33.22 6.96 -11.53
C LEU A 21 -33.02 7.63 -10.16
N ASP A 22 -33.99 8.41 -9.69
CA ASP A 22 -33.91 9.00 -8.35
C ASP A 22 -33.97 7.93 -7.25
N LEU A 23 -34.72 6.84 -7.46
CA LEU A 23 -34.71 5.69 -6.55
C LEU A 23 -33.33 5.01 -6.52
N LEU A 24 -32.74 4.73 -7.69
CA LEU A 24 -31.38 4.17 -7.77
C LEU A 24 -30.33 5.10 -7.15
N ARG A 25 -30.47 6.42 -7.31
CA ARG A 25 -29.60 7.41 -6.67
C ARG A 25 -29.69 7.31 -5.14
N ARG A 26 -30.91 7.26 -4.57
CA ARG A 26 -31.09 7.13 -3.12
C ARG A 26 -30.53 5.81 -2.60
N ASP A 27 -30.72 4.71 -3.33
CA ASP A 27 -30.13 3.43 -2.98
C ASP A 27 -28.59 3.49 -2.99
N ALA A 28 -28.01 4.15 -3.98
CA ALA A 28 -26.56 4.37 -4.05
C ALA A 28 -26.04 5.29 -2.93
N GLU A 29 -26.76 6.36 -2.58
CA GLU A 29 -26.41 7.22 -1.43
C GLU A 29 -26.49 6.45 -0.11
N ASN A 30 -27.55 5.67 0.10
CA ASN A 30 -27.72 4.85 1.28
C ASN A 30 -26.65 3.75 1.35
N ALA A 31 -26.24 3.17 0.22
CA ALA A 31 -25.16 2.19 0.18
C ALA A 31 -23.79 2.79 0.58
N LEU A 32 -23.53 4.06 0.23
CA LEU A 32 -22.26 4.75 0.51
C LEU A 32 -22.20 5.43 1.89
N PHE A 33 -23.29 6.06 2.30
CA PHE A 33 -23.36 6.95 3.48
C PHE A 33 -24.37 6.49 4.54
N GLY A 34 -25.24 5.54 4.21
CA GLY A 34 -26.24 5.01 5.14
C GLY A 34 -25.62 4.18 6.26
N SER A 35 -26.36 4.02 7.35
CA SER A 35 -25.95 3.24 8.54
C SER A 35 -26.06 1.72 8.36
N THR A 36 -26.46 1.26 7.17
CA THR A 36 -26.66 -0.16 6.86
C THR A 36 -25.33 -0.88 6.70
N ASN A 37 -25.19 -2.06 7.32
CA ASN A 37 -24.04 -2.97 7.20
C ASN A 37 -23.97 -3.67 5.82
N SER A 38 -24.18 -2.94 4.72
CA SER A 38 -24.07 -3.49 3.37
C SER A 38 -22.62 -3.93 3.12
N SER A 39 -22.43 -5.12 2.56
CA SER A 39 -21.09 -5.58 2.18
C SER A 39 -20.55 -4.70 1.06
N LEU A 40 -19.23 -4.51 0.98
CA LEU A 40 -18.61 -3.72 -0.09
C LEU A 40 -18.93 -4.26 -1.50
N THR A 41 -19.15 -5.57 -1.63
CA THR A 41 -19.60 -6.17 -2.89
C THR A 41 -21.02 -5.75 -3.23
N SER A 42 -21.93 -5.74 -2.25
CA SER A 42 -23.30 -5.23 -2.45
C SER A 42 -23.31 -3.73 -2.78
N GLN A 43 -22.43 -2.94 -2.16
CA GLN A 43 -22.28 -1.52 -2.50
C GLN A 43 -21.82 -1.35 -3.95
N LEU A 44 -20.87 -2.18 -4.40
CA LEU A 44 -20.39 -2.18 -5.77
C LEU A 44 -21.51 -2.52 -6.76
N ASP A 45 -22.31 -3.55 -6.48
CA ASP A 45 -23.43 -3.95 -7.34
C ASP A 45 -24.50 -2.87 -7.46
N ILE A 46 -24.81 -2.16 -6.37
CA ILE A 46 -25.77 -1.04 -6.37
C ILE A 46 -25.23 0.14 -7.19
N LEU A 47 -23.97 0.50 -6.99
CA LEU A 47 -23.32 1.59 -7.73
C LEU A 47 -23.20 1.28 -9.22
N HIS A 48 -22.93 0.02 -9.56
CA HIS A 48 -22.83 -0.45 -10.94
C HIS A 48 -24.17 -0.30 -11.66
N ARG A 49 -25.27 -0.76 -11.06
CA ARG A 49 -26.64 -0.56 -11.61
C ARG A 49 -26.99 0.92 -11.79
N PHE A 50 -26.62 1.76 -10.82
CA PHE A 50 -26.87 3.19 -10.92
C PHE A 50 -26.03 3.85 -12.03
N ALA A 51 -24.75 3.46 -12.16
CA ALA A 51 -23.87 3.94 -13.23
C ALA A 51 -24.38 3.52 -14.62
N ASP A 52 -24.85 2.29 -14.77
CA ASP A 52 -25.44 1.79 -16.02
C ASP A 52 -26.67 2.63 -16.44
N ALA A 53 -27.59 2.86 -15.50
CA ALA A 53 -28.78 3.68 -15.76
C ALA A 53 -28.41 5.14 -16.13
N LEU A 54 -27.44 5.72 -15.45
CA LEU A 54 -26.93 7.06 -15.77
C LEU A 54 -26.28 7.13 -17.15
N LEU A 55 -25.48 6.13 -17.53
CA LEU A 55 -24.81 6.07 -18.83
C LEU A 55 -25.81 5.89 -19.98
N GLN A 56 -26.85 5.07 -19.80
CA GLN A 56 -27.94 4.93 -20.78
C GLN A 56 -28.66 6.27 -21.01
N GLN A 57 -28.97 6.99 -19.92
CA GLN A 57 -29.59 8.31 -20.03
C GLN A 57 -28.61 9.31 -20.67
N TYR A 58 -27.31 9.25 -20.36
CA TYR A 58 -26.30 10.14 -20.91
C TYR A 58 -26.13 10.00 -22.42
N GLN A 59 -26.23 8.77 -22.96
CA GLN A 59 -26.23 8.57 -24.41
C GLN A 59 -27.52 9.03 -25.09
N SER A 60 -28.64 8.99 -24.37
CA SER A 60 -29.96 9.31 -24.93
C SER A 60 -30.26 10.82 -24.93
N PHE A 61 -29.71 11.57 -23.96
CA PHE A 61 -29.87 13.01 -23.84
C PHE A 61 -28.54 13.68 -24.15
N GLU A 62 -28.46 14.43 -25.27
CA GLU A 62 -27.25 15.12 -25.73
C GLU A 62 -26.49 15.82 -24.59
N ASN A 63 -25.36 15.21 -24.17
CA ASN A 63 -24.28 15.76 -23.36
C ASN A 63 -24.66 16.82 -22.31
N SER A 64 -25.67 16.56 -21.48
CA SER A 64 -25.96 17.43 -20.34
C SER A 64 -24.77 17.42 -19.36
N GLN A 65 -24.18 18.59 -19.11
CA GLN A 65 -23.06 18.76 -18.19
C GLN A 65 -23.39 18.26 -16.76
N PHE A 66 -24.64 18.37 -16.35
CA PHE A 66 -25.10 17.86 -15.05
C PHE A 66 -25.08 16.34 -15.01
N LEU A 67 -25.57 15.70 -16.08
CA LEU A 67 -25.60 14.25 -16.20
C LEU A 67 -24.18 13.68 -16.29
N ALA A 68 -23.29 14.35 -17.03
CA ALA A 68 -21.86 14.05 -17.08
C ALA A 68 -21.19 14.10 -15.69
N THR A 69 -21.56 15.10 -14.89
CA THR A 69 -21.11 15.24 -13.49
C THR A 69 -21.60 14.07 -12.63
N SER A 70 -22.86 13.66 -12.79
CA SER A 70 -23.48 12.56 -12.06
C SER A 70 -22.85 11.20 -12.41
N VAL A 71 -22.63 10.95 -13.71
CA VAL A 71 -21.90 9.77 -14.21
C VAL A 71 -20.49 9.72 -13.64
N SER A 72 -19.77 10.84 -13.69
CA SER A 72 -18.43 10.96 -13.12
C SER A 72 -18.41 10.63 -11.62
N CYS A 73 -19.35 11.17 -10.84
CA CYS A 73 -19.48 10.84 -9.42
C CYS A 73 -19.76 9.35 -9.18
N ALA A 74 -20.68 8.74 -9.93
CA ALA A 74 -21.00 7.32 -9.83
C ALA A 74 -19.78 6.44 -10.09
N ILE A 75 -19.05 6.71 -11.16
CA ILE A 75 -17.87 5.90 -11.53
C ILE A 75 -16.70 6.13 -10.56
N ILE A 76 -16.46 7.36 -10.09
CA ILE A 76 -15.44 7.63 -9.05
C ILE A 76 -15.77 6.86 -7.76
N ASN A 77 -17.05 6.85 -7.35
CA ASN A 77 -17.50 6.12 -6.18
C ASN A 77 -17.36 4.60 -6.35
N MET A 78 -17.72 4.08 -7.52
CA MET A 78 -17.53 2.68 -7.87
C MET A 78 -16.05 2.28 -7.79
N ALA A 79 -15.17 3.12 -8.34
CA ALA A 79 -13.73 2.92 -8.28
C ALA A 79 -13.20 2.97 -6.83
N SER A 80 -13.73 3.86 -5.99
CA SER A 80 -13.40 3.92 -4.57
C SER A 80 -13.80 2.66 -3.80
N VAL A 81 -14.97 2.09 -4.08
CA VAL A 81 -15.39 0.82 -3.48
C VAL A 81 -14.48 -0.34 -3.91
N CYS A 82 -14.09 -0.39 -5.19
CA CYS A 82 -13.07 -1.32 -5.68
C CYS A 82 -11.73 -1.16 -4.94
N GLN A 83 -11.27 0.09 -4.71
CA GLN A 83 -10.06 0.34 -3.94
C GLN A 83 -10.17 -0.15 -2.49
N LYS A 84 -11.30 0.11 -1.82
CA LYS A 84 -11.55 -0.38 -0.46
C LYS A 84 -11.56 -1.91 -0.39
N LEU A 85 -12.16 -2.58 -1.38
CA LEU A 85 -12.12 -4.05 -1.52
C LEU A 85 -10.68 -4.55 -1.69
N SER A 86 -9.91 -3.90 -2.56
CA SER A 86 -8.49 -4.20 -2.77
C SER A 86 -7.70 -4.14 -1.45
N GLU A 87 -7.87 -3.07 -0.66
CA GLU A 87 -7.17 -2.89 0.61
C GLU A 87 -7.57 -3.91 1.67
N GLN A 88 -8.87 -4.24 1.78
CA GLN A 88 -9.34 -5.28 2.70
C GLN A 88 -8.76 -6.66 2.34
N LEU A 89 -8.75 -7.00 1.05
CA LEU A 89 -8.17 -8.25 0.57
C LEU A 89 -6.65 -8.27 0.74
N LEU A 90 -5.95 -7.16 0.55
CA LEU A 90 -4.51 -7.04 0.76
C LEU A 90 -4.15 -7.36 2.22
N HIS A 91 -4.89 -6.78 3.16
CA HIS A 91 -4.72 -7.01 4.58
C HIS A 91 -5.04 -8.46 4.97
N LYS A 92 -6.09 -9.06 4.38
CA LYS A 92 -6.42 -10.48 4.54
C LYS A 92 -5.30 -11.37 4.00
N ALA A 93 -4.79 -11.07 2.82
CA ALA A 93 -3.75 -11.82 2.13
C ALA A 93 -2.46 -11.87 2.94
N TYR A 94 -2.03 -10.75 3.52
CA TYR A 94 -0.84 -10.71 4.38
C TYR A 94 -1.01 -11.50 5.70
N ARG A 95 -2.21 -11.51 6.27
CA ARG A 95 -2.48 -12.18 7.56
C ARG A 95 -2.66 -13.68 7.43
N GLU A 96 -3.35 -14.11 6.37
CA GLU A 96 -3.74 -15.50 6.15
C GLU A 96 -2.84 -16.20 5.13
N ASP A 97 -1.83 -15.51 4.58
CA ASP A 97 -0.96 -15.99 3.50
C ASP A 97 -1.75 -16.51 2.28
N SER A 98 -2.88 -15.88 1.98
CA SER A 98 -3.81 -16.31 0.94
C SER A 98 -3.40 -15.79 -0.44
N ARG A 99 -2.93 -16.71 -1.31
CA ARG A 99 -2.60 -16.41 -2.71
C ARG A 99 -3.80 -15.86 -3.50
N GLU A 100 -5.00 -16.40 -3.24
CA GLU A 100 -6.24 -15.92 -3.88
C GLU A 100 -6.53 -14.47 -3.47
N ALA A 101 -6.38 -14.13 -2.18
CA ALA A 101 -6.60 -12.77 -1.71
C ALA A 101 -5.59 -11.77 -2.30
N TRP A 102 -4.32 -12.18 -2.49
CA TRP A 102 -3.33 -11.37 -3.21
C TRP A 102 -3.75 -11.10 -4.66
N ALA A 103 -4.14 -12.13 -5.40
CA ALA A 103 -4.57 -12.00 -6.79
C ALA A 103 -5.83 -11.13 -6.92
N ARG A 104 -6.83 -11.36 -6.06
CA ARG A 104 -8.08 -10.59 -6.05
C ARG A 104 -7.85 -9.13 -5.63
N SER A 105 -6.97 -8.87 -4.66
CA SER A 105 -6.58 -7.51 -4.28
C SER A 105 -6.01 -6.75 -5.48
N GLY A 106 -5.05 -7.35 -6.18
CA GLY A 106 -4.48 -6.78 -7.41
C GLY A 106 -5.53 -6.55 -8.51
N SER A 107 -6.45 -7.50 -8.69
CA SER A 107 -7.55 -7.36 -9.66
C SER A 107 -8.47 -6.18 -9.32
N TYR A 108 -8.94 -6.05 -8.08
CA TYR A 108 -9.80 -4.92 -7.70
C TYR A 108 -9.10 -3.57 -7.79
N ASN A 109 -7.79 -3.50 -7.53
CA ASN A 109 -7.01 -2.27 -7.73
C ASN A 109 -6.91 -1.92 -9.22
N LYS A 110 -6.63 -2.89 -10.09
CA LYS A 110 -6.67 -2.66 -11.55
C LYS A 110 -8.05 -2.19 -12.02
N LYS A 111 -9.12 -2.74 -11.46
CA LYS A 111 -10.50 -2.31 -11.74
C LYS A 111 -10.72 -0.85 -11.33
N SER A 112 -10.27 -0.43 -10.14
CA SER A 112 -10.43 0.96 -9.68
C SER A 112 -9.69 1.96 -10.58
N ILE A 113 -8.43 1.66 -10.93
CA ILE A 113 -7.65 2.48 -11.88
C ILE A 113 -8.32 2.50 -13.25
N GLY A 114 -8.80 1.35 -13.73
CA GLY A 114 -9.46 1.21 -15.02
C GLY A 114 -10.72 2.06 -15.16
N LEU A 115 -11.54 2.13 -14.10
CA LEU A 115 -12.75 2.95 -14.08
C LEU A 115 -12.43 4.45 -14.17
N LEU A 116 -11.35 4.91 -13.54
CA LEU A 116 -10.90 6.29 -13.68
C LEU A 116 -10.32 6.57 -15.07
N GLN A 117 -9.59 5.61 -15.65
CA GLN A 117 -9.07 5.71 -17.02
C GLN A 117 -10.22 5.76 -18.05
N PHE A 118 -11.30 5.01 -17.82
CA PHE A 118 -12.51 5.07 -18.62
C PHE A 118 -13.12 6.48 -18.64
N LEU A 119 -13.29 7.14 -17.48
CA LEU A 119 -13.78 8.52 -17.42
C LEU A 119 -12.92 9.50 -18.24
N MET A 120 -11.60 9.35 -18.18
CA MET A 120 -10.68 10.18 -18.94
C MET A 120 -10.76 9.91 -20.45
N HIS A 121 -10.93 8.64 -20.84
CA HIS A 121 -11.00 8.23 -22.24
C HIS A 121 -12.28 8.72 -22.92
N GLU A 122 -13.42 8.50 -22.28
CA GLU A 122 -14.75 8.91 -22.77
C GLU A 122 -14.99 10.42 -22.64
N ARG A 123 -14.08 11.16 -21.99
CA ARG A 123 -14.17 12.61 -21.78
C ARG A 123 -15.46 13.06 -21.07
N ILE A 124 -16.01 12.21 -20.22
CA ILE A 124 -17.25 12.47 -19.46
C ILE A 124 -17.03 13.52 -18.33
N SER A 125 -15.78 13.88 -18.02
CA SER A 125 -15.45 14.81 -16.94
C SER A 125 -15.28 16.25 -17.42
N GLU A 126 -16.27 17.11 -17.17
CA GLU A 126 -16.28 18.51 -17.65
C GLU A 126 -16.07 19.57 -16.54
N THR A 127 -15.60 19.19 -15.34
CA THR A 127 -15.23 20.17 -14.30
C THR A 127 -13.78 20.00 -13.84
N ALA A 128 -13.09 21.13 -13.64
CA ALA A 128 -11.70 21.15 -13.19
C ALA A 128 -11.50 20.41 -11.84
N GLY A 129 -12.48 20.51 -10.94
CA GLY A 129 -12.44 19.83 -9.64
C GLY A 129 -12.55 18.31 -9.73
N GLN A 130 -13.40 17.77 -10.61
CA GLN A 130 -13.50 16.32 -10.83
C GLN A 130 -12.23 15.76 -11.47
N LEU A 131 -11.66 16.49 -12.43
CA LEU A 131 -10.39 16.11 -13.06
C LEU A 131 -9.25 16.05 -12.03
N GLU A 132 -9.17 17.03 -11.12
CA GLU A 132 -8.19 17.04 -10.02
C GLU A 132 -8.36 15.80 -9.12
N ILE A 133 -9.59 15.45 -8.75
CA ILE A 133 -9.89 14.26 -7.94
C ILE A 133 -9.47 12.99 -8.68
N ILE A 134 -9.82 12.84 -9.96
CA ILE A 134 -9.47 11.68 -10.78
C ILE A 134 -7.94 11.52 -10.85
N GLN A 135 -7.21 12.60 -11.15
CA GLN A 135 -5.75 12.57 -11.22
C GLN A 135 -5.11 12.22 -9.87
N THR A 136 -5.63 12.76 -8.78
CA THR A 136 -5.16 12.46 -7.42
C THR A 136 -5.41 10.99 -7.07
N CYS A 137 -6.61 10.47 -7.34
CA CYS A 137 -6.94 9.07 -7.12
C CYS A 137 -6.07 8.13 -7.98
N LEU A 138 -5.89 8.43 -9.27
CA LEU A 138 -5.02 7.65 -10.17
C LEU A 138 -3.60 7.53 -9.63
N ARG A 139 -3.00 8.64 -9.18
CA ARG A 139 -1.65 8.63 -8.60
C ARG A 139 -1.62 7.82 -7.30
N CYS A 140 -2.52 8.10 -6.37
CA CYS A 140 -2.58 7.40 -5.08
C CYS A 140 -2.81 5.89 -5.22
N TRP A 141 -3.67 5.47 -6.13
CA TRP A 141 -4.00 4.06 -6.33
C TRP A 141 -2.94 3.31 -7.14
N SER A 142 -2.26 3.98 -8.08
CA SER A 142 -1.09 3.41 -8.77
C SER A 142 0.09 3.18 -7.80
N ILE A 143 0.34 4.14 -6.89
CA ILE A 143 1.31 3.94 -5.78
C ILE A 143 0.88 2.75 -4.91
N SER A 144 -0.41 2.65 -4.61
CA SER A 144 -0.96 1.56 -3.79
C SER A 144 -0.82 0.19 -4.46
N GLN A 145 -1.00 0.09 -5.78
CA GLN A 145 -0.80 -1.14 -6.55
C GLN A 145 0.66 -1.61 -6.48
N GLN A 146 1.59 -0.70 -6.77
CA GLN A 146 3.02 -1.01 -6.74
C GLN A 146 3.48 -1.36 -5.32
N LEU A 147 2.97 -0.65 -4.30
CA LEU A 147 3.22 -0.99 -2.91
C LEU A 147 2.65 -2.36 -2.55
N GLY A 148 1.49 -2.75 -3.08
CA GLY A 148 0.94 -4.09 -2.92
C GLY A 148 1.90 -5.19 -3.36
N LEU A 149 2.61 -4.99 -4.48
CA LEU A 149 3.66 -5.90 -4.96
C LEU A 149 4.86 -5.96 -4.02
N VAL A 150 5.30 -4.81 -3.50
CA VAL A 150 6.37 -4.74 -2.50
C VAL A 150 5.96 -5.48 -1.23
N LEU A 151 4.73 -5.30 -0.74
CA LEU A 151 4.23 -5.94 0.47
C LEU A 151 4.05 -7.45 0.30
N LEU A 152 3.60 -7.92 -0.88
CA LEU A 152 3.62 -9.35 -1.23
C LEU A 152 5.04 -9.92 -1.15
N SER A 153 6.01 -9.16 -1.61
CA SER A 153 7.41 -9.57 -1.61
C SER A 153 7.98 -9.62 -0.20
N ILE A 154 7.64 -8.66 0.64
CA ILE A 154 7.95 -8.67 2.07
C ILE A 154 7.28 -9.86 2.76
N ALA A 155 6.03 -10.20 2.41
CA ALA A 155 5.33 -11.37 2.91
C ALA A 155 6.03 -12.68 2.49
N LYS A 156 6.50 -12.76 1.24
CA LYS A 156 7.31 -13.89 0.75
C LYS A 156 8.63 -14.00 1.51
N LEU A 157 9.36 -12.89 1.69
CA LEU A 157 10.59 -12.86 2.49
C LEU A 157 10.32 -13.31 3.93
N LYS A 158 9.23 -12.83 4.53
CA LYS A 158 8.75 -13.27 5.85
C LYS A 158 8.50 -14.77 5.88
N SER A 159 7.80 -15.30 4.88
CA SER A 159 7.49 -16.72 4.77
C SER A 159 8.77 -17.56 4.60
N GLN A 160 9.73 -17.13 3.78
CA GLN A 160 11.02 -17.81 3.65
C GLN A 160 11.74 -17.82 4.99
N VAL A 161 11.88 -16.66 5.63
CA VAL A 161 12.55 -16.55 6.93
C VAL A 161 11.88 -17.40 8.03
N TYR A 162 10.55 -17.53 8.02
CA TYR A 162 9.79 -18.22 9.07
C TYR A 162 9.37 -19.67 8.76
N ASN A 163 9.30 -20.11 7.49
CA ASN A 163 8.81 -21.45 7.11
C ASN A 163 9.90 -22.53 7.08
N PHE A 164 11.18 -22.20 7.35
CA PHE A 164 12.28 -23.19 7.37
C PHE A 164 12.39 -24.01 8.67
N SER A 165 11.30 -24.28 9.40
CA SER A 165 11.37 -25.19 10.55
C SER A 165 10.08 -25.98 10.83
N ASP A 166 10.27 -27.30 10.77
CA ASP A 166 9.74 -28.28 11.70
C ASP A 166 9.35 -27.66 13.08
N GLY A 167 8.05 -27.75 13.37
CA GLY A 167 7.24 -27.45 14.57
C GLY A 167 7.76 -26.86 15.89
N SER A 168 9.03 -26.57 16.16
CA SER A 168 9.49 -26.41 17.56
C SER A 168 10.45 -25.26 17.91
N LYS A 169 10.89 -24.41 16.99
CA LYS A 169 11.76 -23.26 17.33
C LYS A 169 11.07 -21.91 17.12
N ASP A 170 11.34 -20.95 18.01
CA ASP A 170 10.84 -19.58 17.87
C ASP A 170 11.33 -19.01 16.53
N PRO A 171 10.45 -18.48 15.66
CA PRO A 171 10.84 -17.91 14.35
C PRO A 171 11.97 -16.87 14.45
N TYR A 172 12.16 -16.24 15.61
CA TYR A 172 13.23 -15.28 15.86
C TYR A 172 14.58 -15.90 16.26
N GLU A 173 14.59 -17.09 16.86
CA GLU A 173 15.84 -17.83 17.07
C GLU A 173 16.40 -18.35 15.74
N ARG A 174 15.53 -18.74 14.82
CA ARG A 174 15.94 -19.18 13.47
C ARG A 174 16.47 -18.02 12.63
N LEU A 175 15.88 -16.84 12.78
CA LEU A 175 16.38 -15.58 12.24
C LEU A 175 17.86 -15.36 12.62
N LEU A 176 18.24 -15.63 13.88
CA LEU A 176 19.65 -15.55 14.34
C LEU A 176 20.56 -16.64 13.74
N GLU A 177 19.98 -17.75 13.29
CA GLU A 177 20.64 -18.89 12.65
C GLU A 177 20.72 -18.78 11.11
N LEU A 178 20.21 -17.69 10.51
CA LEU A 178 20.30 -17.47 9.05
C LEU A 178 21.72 -17.80 8.57
N GLN A 179 21.87 -18.49 7.45
CA GLN A 179 23.17 -18.76 6.84
C GLN A 179 23.47 -17.74 5.74
N THR A 180 24.73 -17.70 5.29
CA THR A 180 25.13 -16.80 4.20
C THR A 180 24.42 -17.16 2.89
N SER A 181 24.09 -18.44 2.68
CA SER A 181 23.23 -18.93 1.59
C SER A 181 21.86 -18.28 1.62
N ASP A 182 21.25 -18.19 2.79
CA ASP A 182 19.87 -17.70 2.96
C ASP A 182 19.82 -16.19 2.65
N LEU A 183 20.86 -15.44 3.03
CA LEU A 183 20.97 -14.03 2.64
C LEU A 183 21.16 -13.83 1.14
N LYS A 184 21.87 -14.74 0.46
CA LYS A 184 22.01 -14.70 -1.00
C LYS A 184 20.67 -14.95 -1.68
N GLU A 185 19.83 -15.82 -1.12
CA GLU A 185 18.47 -16.04 -1.60
C GLU A 185 17.59 -14.80 -1.37
N LEU A 186 17.58 -14.26 -0.15
CA LEU A 186 16.80 -13.06 0.22
C LEU A 186 17.17 -11.82 -0.60
N SER A 187 18.42 -11.70 -1.04
CA SER A 187 18.91 -10.59 -1.88
C SER A 187 18.58 -10.73 -3.37
N THR A 188 18.13 -11.90 -3.84
CA THR A 188 17.93 -12.17 -5.29
C THR A 188 17.02 -11.13 -5.95
N ASN A 189 15.96 -10.71 -5.27
CA ASN A 189 14.99 -9.74 -5.79
C ASN A 189 15.01 -8.39 -5.05
N SER A 190 15.95 -8.19 -4.11
CA SER A 190 15.93 -7.00 -3.25
C SER A 190 16.16 -5.71 -4.05
N VAL A 191 16.97 -5.76 -5.12
CA VAL A 191 17.18 -4.63 -6.05
C VAL A 191 15.92 -4.29 -6.83
N LEU A 192 15.18 -5.29 -7.31
CA LEU A 192 13.92 -5.04 -8.02
C LEU A 192 12.92 -4.32 -7.10
N TYR A 193 12.75 -4.83 -5.88
CA TYR A 193 11.80 -4.24 -4.92
C TYR A 193 12.25 -2.88 -4.40
N SER A 194 13.56 -2.64 -4.25
CA SER A 194 14.06 -1.30 -3.91
C SER A 194 13.77 -0.31 -5.04
N ARG A 195 13.92 -0.70 -6.31
CA ARG A 195 13.53 0.13 -7.47
C ARG A 195 12.04 0.46 -7.47
N LEU A 196 11.18 -0.49 -7.09
CA LEU A 196 9.75 -0.22 -6.92
C LEU A 196 9.50 0.78 -5.79
N CYS A 197 10.16 0.62 -4.63
CA CYS A 197 10.03 1.58 -3.53
C CYS A 197 10.52 2.99 -3.91
N ILE A 198 11.64 3.10 -4.64
CA ILE A 198 12.17 4.38 -5.13
C ILE A 198 11.17 5.05 -6.07
N GLY A 199 10.58 4.32 -7.01
CA GLY A 199 9.57 4.89 -7.90
C GLY A 199 8.31 5.35 -7.17
N CYS A 200 7.83 4.59 -6.16
CA CYS A 200 6.74 5.04 -5.30
C CYS A 200 7.11 6.30 -4.51
N ARG A 201 8.34 6.39 -4.01
CA ARG A 201 8.85 7.52 -3.24
C ARG A 201 8.88 8.77 -4.10
N ASP A 202 9.40 8.66 -5.32
CA ASP A 202 9.47 9.77 -6.26
C ASP A 202 8.06 10.22 -6.67
N ALA A 203 7.13 9.29 -6.89
CA ALA A 203 5.72 9.64 -7.13
C ALA A 203 5.06 10.34 -5.93
N CYS A 204 5.41 9.99 -4.68
CA CYS A 204 4.90 10.67 -3.48
C CYS A 204 5.33 12.14 -3.43
N THR A 205 6.51 12.50 -3.95
CA THR A 205 6.96 13.91 -3.97
C THR A 205 6.04 14.81 -4.79
N GLN A 206 5.35 14.25 -5.80
CA GLN A 206 4.39 14.97 -6.63
C GLN A 206 3.03 15.17 -5.96
N LEU A 207 2.81 14.57 -4.78
CA LEU A 207 1.57 14.65 -4.01
C LEU A 207 1.67 15.59 -2.79
N VAL A 208 2.86 16.14 -2.52
CA VAL A 208 3.14 16.96 -1.32
C VAL A 208 2.29 18.23 -1.28
N SER A 209 1.98 18.82 -2.44
CA SER A 209 1.17 20.04 -2.54
C SER A 209 -0.35 19.80 -2.54
N GLN A 210 -0.80 18.55 -2.41
CA GLN A 210 -2.21 18.18 -2.42
C GLN A 210 -2.72 17.91 -1.00
N ASP A 211 -4.03 17.74 -0.83
CA ASP A 211 -4.68 17.39 0.45
C ASP A 211 -4.14 16.08 1.07
N VAL A 212 -3.50 15.24 0.26
CA VAL A 212 -2.87 13.97 0.68
C VAL A 212 -1.39 14.13 1.06
N GLY A 213 -0.84 15.35 1.01
CA GLY A 213 0.59 15.61 1.16
C GLY A 213 1.18 15.08 2.47
N ALA A 214 0.51 15.28 3.59
CA ALA A 214 0.97 14.76 4.89
C ALA A 214 1.06 13.22 4.92
N GLN A 215 0.10 12.52 4.27
CA GLN A 215 0.16 11.06 4.14
C GLN A 215 1.28 10.63 3.20
N ALA A 216 1.50 11.37 2.11
CA ALA A 216 2.58 11.12 1.14
C ALA A 216 3.97 11.31 1.77
N GLU A 217 4.15 12.30 2.64
CA GLU A 217 5.39 12.49 3.41
C GLU A 217 5.66 11.32 4.36
N THR A 218 4.65 10.88 5.11
CA THR A 218 4.79 9.71 6.00
C THR A 218 5.09 8.43 5.21
N LEU A 219 4.43 8.23 4.06
CA LEU A 219 4.74 7.12 3.17
C LEU A 219 6.16 7.21 2.59
N THR A 220 6.64 8.41 2.28
CA THR A 220 8.02 8.64 1.80
C THR A 220 9.05 8.15 2.81
N LYS A 221 8.86 8.46 4.10
CA LYS A 221 9.73 7.94 5.18
C LYS A 221 9.68 6.42 5.25
N TYR A 222 8.49 5.84 5.18
CA TYR A 222 8.32 4.38 5.17
C TYR A 222 9.06 3.73 3.99
N LEU A 223 8.94 4.31 2.80
CA LEU A 223 9.63 3.84 1.60
C LEU A 223 11.14 3.96 1.74
N ASN A 224 11.67 5.05 2.30
CA ASN A 224 13.12 5.19 2.56
C ASN A 224 13.64 4.05 3.44
N VAL A 225 12.93 3.69 4.51
CA VAL A 225 13.30 2.56 5.37
C VAL A 225 13.37 1.26 4.57
N LEU A 226 12.37 0.99 3.72
CA LEU A 226 12.37 -0.20 2.87
C LEU A 226 13.50 -0.17 1.83
N ILE A 227 13.75 0.97 1.17
CA ILE A 227 14.82 1.13 0.17
C ILE A 227 16.17 0.79 0.79
N PHE A 228 16.51 1.44 1.90
CA PHE A 228 17.78 1.21 2.60
C PHE A 228 17.91 -0.23 3.09
N THR A 229 16.84 -0.80 3.64
CA THR A 229 16.84 -2.19 4.11
C THR A 229 17.07 -3.18 2.96
N LEU A 230 16.34 -3.03 1.85
CA LEU A 230 16.43 -3.93 0.70
C LEU A 230 17.78 -3.80 -0.03
N LEU A 231 18.30 -2.57 -0.19
CA LEU A 231 19.61 -2.35 -0.79
C LEU A 231 20.74 -2.89 0.10
N SER A 232 20.60 -2.86 1.42
CA SER A 232 21.61 -3.43 2.33
C SER A 232 21.87 -4.91 2.06
N LEU A 233 20.83 -5.67 1.67
CA LEU A 233 20.94 -7.08 1.32
C LEU A 233 21.79 -7.28 0.05
N ASP A 234 21.62 -6.41 -0.94
CA ASP A 234 22.36 -6.46 -2.20
C ASP A 234 23.83 -6.07 -2.00
N PHE A 235 24.09 -4.98 -1.27
CA PHE A 235 25.47 -4.56 -0.97
C PHE A 235 26.21 -5.59 -0.12
N TYR A 236 25.53 -6.25 0.83
CA TYR A 236 26.13 -7.34 1.58
C TYR A 236 26.46 -8.54 0.69
N LYS A 237 25.60 -8.89 -0.29
CA LYS A 237 25.88 -9.94 -1.28
C LYS A 237 27.11 -9.64 -2.13
N GLN A 238 27.40 -8.37 -2.38
CA GLN A 238 28.57 -7.90 -3.12
C GLN A 238 29.82 -7.73 -2.24
N ASP A 239 29.82 -8.27 -1.02
CA ASP A 239 30.91 -8.17 -0.05
C ASP A 239 31.25 -6.71 0.36
N LYS A 240 30.35 -5.76 0.13
CA LYS A 240 30.47 -4.34 0.55
C LYS A 240 29.81 -4.16 1.91
N CYS A 241 30.39 -4.77 2.94
CA CYS A 241 29.79 -4.88 4.26
C CYS A 241 29.64 -3.50 4.94
N GLY A 242 30.65 -2.62 4.80
CA GLY A 242 30.62 -1.27 5.36
C GLY A 242 29.49 -0.39 4.80
N VAL A 243 29.18 -0.54 3.50
CA VAL A 243 28.05 0.13 2.85
C VAL A 243 26.74 -0.43 3.36
N ALA A 244 26.61 -1.76 3.42
CA ALA A 244 25.39 -2.42 3.88
C ALA A 244 25.02 -2.03 5.33
N ILE A 245 26.01 -1.91 6.21
CA ILE A 245 25.81 -1.41 7.58
C ILE A 245 25.35 0.04 7.56
N GLY A 246 26.00 0.91 6.77
CA GLY A 246 25.61 2.31 6.61
C GLY A 246 24.15 2.46 6.17
N MET A 247 23.72 1.69 5.16
CA MET A 247 22.33 1.65 4.71
C MET A 247 21.36 1.32 5.87
N LEU A 248 21.67 0.31 6.68
CA LEU A 248 20.83 -0.07 7.82
C LEU A 248 20.82 0.97 8.94
N ASP A 249 21.95 1.63 9.20
CA ASP A 249 22.01 2.73 10.16
C ASP A 249 21.11 3.89 9.71
N PHE A 250 21.07 4.21 8.41
CA PHE A 250 20.14 5.21 7.87
C PHE A 250 18.68 4.75 7.88
N ALA A 251 18.40 3.47 7.64
CA ALA A 251 17.06 2.93 7.84
C ALA A 251 16.58 3.16 9.30
N ILE A 252 17.46 2.98 10.29
CA ILE A 252 17.18 3.25 11.71
C ILE A 252 17.01 4.74 12.00
N GLN A 253 17.76 5.60 11.31
CA GLN A 253 17.57 7.06 11.43
C GLN A 253 16.20 7.49 10.88
N GLU A 254 15.80 7.00 9.71
CA GLU A 254 14.48 7.31 9.11
C GLU A 254 13.33 6.78 9.99
N LEU A 255 13.52 5.60 10.62
CA LEU A 255 12.63 5.08 11.66
C LEU A 255 12.42 6.08 12.81
N SER A 256 13.50 6.73 13.26
CA SER A 256 13.46 7.67 14.39
C SER A 256 12.69 8.96 14.12
N GLN A 257 12.39 9.27 12.84
CA GLN A 257 11.69 10.49 12.41
C GLN A 257 10.15 10.40 12.49
N GLY A 258 9.65 9.61 13.44
CA GLY A 258 8.21 9.52 13.76
C GLY A 258 7.49 8.26 13.26
N LEU A 259 8.20 7.27 12.70
CA LEU A 259 7.60 5.97 12.34
C LEU A 259 7.55 4.98 13.51
N VAL A 260 8.41 5.16 14.51
CA VAL A 260 8.44 4.36 15.74
C VAL A 260 8.56 5.24 16.97
N THR A 261 8.07 4.74 18.10
CA THR A 261 8.22 5.43 19.40
C THR A 261 9.67 5.44 19.88
N THR A 262 10.05 6.41 20.70
CA THR A 262 11.38 6.49 21.31
C THR A 262 11.76 5.22 22.08
N LYS A 263 10.77 4.54 22.69
CA LYS A 263 10.98 3.25 23.37
C LYS A 263 11.38 2.15 22.39
N GLN A 264 10.68 2.04 21.26
CA GLN A 264 11.01 1.08 20.20
C GLN A 264 12.37 1.40 19.59
N LEU A 265 12.67 2.68 19.36
CA LEU A 265 13.98 3.12 18.84
C LEU A 265 15.13 2.74 19.76
N LYS A 266 15.02 2.97 21.08
CA LYS A 266 16.03 2.54 22.06
C LYS A 266 16.25 1.03 22.00
N LYS A 267 15.17 0.24 21.89
CA LYS A 267 15.29 -1.22 21.74
C LYS A 267 16.01 -1.64 20.45
N ILE A 268 15.83 -0.90 19.35
CA ILE A 268 16.50 -1.13 18.06
C ILE A 268 17.99 -0.78 18.14
N THR A 269 18.36 0.35 18.78
CA THR A 269 19.73 0.85 18.82
C THR A 269 20.61 0.16 19.87
N GLU A 270 20.05 -0.22 21.03
CA GLU A 270 20.77 -0.84 22.16
C GLU A 270 21.00 -2.35 21.99
N SER A 271 20.55 -2.95 20.88
CA SER A 271 20.63 -4.38 20.59
C SER A 271 22.05 -4.88 20.24
N ARG A 272 23.09 -4.51 21.00
CA ARG A 272 24.47 -4.98 20.76
C ARG A 272 24.73 -6.43 21.21
N GLN A 273 23.85 -7.04 22.01
CA GLN A 273 24.01 -8.40 22.53
C GLN A 273 22.74 -9.25 22.29
N LEU A 274 22.60 -9.88 21.12
CA LEU A 274 21.32 -10.49 20.67
C LEU A 274 20.93 -11.83 21.29
N LYS A 275 21.85 -12.71 21.72
CA LYS A 275 21.49 -14.13 21.93
C LYS A 275 20.41 -14.37 23.00
N HIS A 276 20.43 -13.62 24.12
CA HIS A 276 19.46 -13.77 25.20
C HIS A 276 18.32 -12.73 25.16
N ILE A 277 18.45 -11.74 24.28
CA ILE A 277 17.66 -10.52 24.27
C ILE A 277 16.66 -10.50 23.11
N VAL A 278 16.97 -11.13 21.98
CA VAL A 278 16.06 -11.19 20.82
C VAL A 278 14.81 -11.99 21.16
N THR A 279 14.97 -13.15 21.81
CA THR A 279 13.84 -14.01 22.16
C THR A 279 12.94 -13.38 23.24
N SER A 280 13.50 -12.59 24.16
CA SER A 280 12.73 -11.90 25.22
C SER A 280 12.16 -10.55 24.74
N LYS A 281 12.97 -9.69 24.11
CA LYS A 281 12.55 -8.35 23.65
C LYS A 281 11.64 -8.40 22.44
N ILE A 282 11.74 -9.38 21.55
CA ILE A 282 10.76 -9.54 20.45
C ILE A 282 9.43 -10.10 20.97
N LYS A 283 9.45 -10.95 22.00
CA LYS A 283 8.22 -11.32 22.72
C LYS A 283 7.56 -10.11 23.38
N GLU A 284 8.33 -9.18 23.94
CA GLU A 284 7.82 -7.88 24.41
C GLU A 284 7.29 -7.01 23.26
N PHE A 285 8.01 -6.87 22.13
CA PHE A 285 7.49 -6.13 20.98
C PHE A 285 6.19 -6.75 20.43
N ARG A 286 6.07 -8.09 20.43
CA ARG A 286 4.81 -8.78 20.10
C ARG A 286 3.74 -8.57 21.15
N GLN A 287 4.08 -8.50 22.44
CA GLN A 287 3.12 -8.16 23.50
C GLN A 287 2.66 -6.71 23.39
N ASP A 288 3.57 -5.76 23.16
CA ASP A 288 3.28 -4.34 22.92
C ASP A 288 2.45 -4.18 21.64
N ALA A 289 2.80 -4.87 20.55
CA ALA A 289 2.02 -4.89 19.32
C ALA A 289 0.66 -5.60 19.50
N LYS A 290 0.57 -6.65 20.34
CA LYS A 290 -0.71 -7.30 20.72
C LYS A 290 -1.57 -6.39 21.60
N GLN A 291 -0.98 -5.60 22.49
CA GLN A 291 -1.64 -4.61 23.34
C GLN A 291 -2.08 -3.38 22.54
N LEU A 292 -1.31 -2.94 21.54
CA LEU A 292 -1.78 -2.01 20.53
C LEU A 292 -2.94 -2.65 19.74
N ARG A 293 -2.81 -3.88 19.24
CA ARG A 293 -3.89 -4.59 18.53
C ARG A 293 -5.19 -4.71 19.34
N SER A 294 -5.13 -4.87 20.66
CA SER A 294 -6.33 -4.92 21.52
C SER A 294 -6.95 -3.53 21.73
N LYS A 295 -6.15 -2.48 21.88
CA LYS A 295 -6.62 -1.08 21.94
C LYS A 295 -7.17 -0.59 20.59
N PHE A 296 -6.59 -1.03 19.47
CA PHE A 296 -7.05 -0.69 18.12
C PHE A 296 -8.27 -1.51 17.66
N LYS A 297 -8.47 -2.74 18.16
CA LYS A 297 -9.76 -3.44 18.00
C LYS A 297 -10.90 -2.72 18.72
N LEU A 298 -10.62 -2.03 19.83
CA LEU A 298 -11.60 -1.22 20.57
C LEU A 298 -11.97 0.10 19.85
N MET A 299 -11.10 0.61 18.98
CA MET A 299 -11.33 1.82 18.17
C MET A 299 -12.09 1.53 16.86
N ARG A 300 -12.42 0.27 16.57
CA ARG A 300 -13.23 -0.10 15.40
C ARG A 300 -14.72 0.05 15.75
N LYS A 301 -15.18 1.28 15.98
CA LYS A 301 -16.61 1.58 15.81
C LYS A 301 -16.90 1.48 14.29
N PRO A 302 -17.91 0.70 13.85
CA PRO A 302 -18.18 0.51 12.43
C PRO A 302 -18.69 1.79 11.74
N ASN A 303 -19.22 2.75 12.49
CA ASN A 303 -19.84 3.94 11.93
C ASN A 303 -19.27 5.19 12.61
N GLY A 304 -18.54 6.00 11.86
CA GLY A 304 -18.01 7.27 12.34
C GLY A 304 -16.92 7.78 11.43
N THR A 305 -17.25 8.80 10.64
CA THR A 305 -16.36 9.67 9.87
C THR A 305 -14.98 9.79 10.52
N ALA A 306 -14.00 9.06 9.99
CA ALA A 306 -12.61 9.18 10.41
C ALA A 306 -12.12 10.56 10.00
N THR A 307 -11.95 11.45 10.98
CA THR A 307 -11.29 12.73 10.81
C THR A 307 -9.88 12.48 10.30
N CYS A 308 -9.63 12.91 9.05
CA CYS A 308 -8.44 12.67 8.26
C CYS A 308 -7.24 13.54 8.68
N ASN A 309 -7.00 13.69 9.99
CA ASN A 309 -6.01 14.64 10.54
C ASN A 309 -4.88 13.99 11.35
N SER A 310 -4.63 12.69 11.18
CA SER A 310 -3.42 12.09 11.76
C SER A 310 -2.40 11.83 10.65
N SER A 311 -1.24 12.49 10.73
CA SER A 311 -0.02 12.26 9.95
C SER A 311 0.60 10.86 10.18
N SER A 312 -0.20 9.92 10.68
CA SER A 312 0.22 8.59 11.07
C SER A 312 0.24 7.65 9.89
N LEU A 313 1.18 6.71 9.91
CA LEU A 313 1.26 5.64 8.92
C LEU A 313 -0.02 4.80 9.00
N ASP A 314 -0.56 4.44 7.84
CA ASP A 314 -1.70 3.53 7.77
C ASP A 314 -1.49 2.25 8.60
N SER A 315 -2.55 1.85 9.31
CA SER A 315 -2.53 0.77 10.29
C SER A 315 -2.05 -0.58 9.73
N PHE A 316 -2.33 -0.86 8.46
CA PHE A 316 -1.84 -2.07 7.81
C PHE A 316 -0.33 -2.00 7.57
N MET A 317 0.17 -0.89 7.02
CA MET A 317 1.61 -0.70 6.81
C MET A 317 2.37 -0.76 8.13
N GLN A 318 1.84 -0.15 9.20
CA GLN A 318 2.40 -0.26 10.55
C GLN A 318 2.45 -1.72 11.03
N THR A 319 1.39 -2.50 10.76
CA THR A 319 1.36 -3.92 11.10
C THR A 319 2.47 -4.70 10.41
N VAL A 320 2.68 -4.50 9.10
CA VAL A 320 3.78 -5.15 8.35
C VAL A 320 5.13 -4.75 8.93
N PHE A 321 5.26 -3.49 9.31
CA PHE A 321 6.48 -2.90 9.83
C PHE A 321 6.90 -3.51 11.17
N ASP A 322 5.98 -3.56 12.13
CA ASP A 322 6.21 -4.11 13.46
C ASP A 322 6.39 -5.64 13.42
N ASP A 323 5.66 -6.32 12.53
CA ASP A 323 5.63 -7.78 12.46
C ASP A 323 6.91 -8.39 11.83
N PHE A 324 7.52 -7.69 10.88
CA PHE A 324 8.65 -8.25 10.12
C PHE A 324 9.76 -7.26 9.76
N VAL A 325 9.46 -6.04 9.30
CA VAL A 325 10.50 -5.11 8.80
C VAL A 325 11.46 -4.69 9.90
N ILE A 326 10.96 -4.29 11.07
CA ILE A 326 11.81 -3.91 12.21
C ILE A 326 12.68 -5.09 12.68
N PRO A 327 12.12 -6.29 12.96
CA PRO A 327 12.93 -7.47 13.27
C PRO A 327 14.02 -7.76 12.23
N LEU A 328 13.70 -7.62 10.93
CA LEU A 328 14.66 -7.83 9.85
C LEU A 328 15.82 -6.84 9.91
N ILE A 329 15.55 -5.53 10.06
CA ILE A 329 16.58 -4.49 10.16
C ILE A 329 17.54 -4.77 11.33
N MET A 330 16.97 -5.05 12.51
CA MET A 330 17.76 -5.34 13.72
C MET A 330 18.70 -6.53 13.50
N LEU A 331 18.18 -7.57 12.85
CA LEU A 331 18.94 -8.77 12.58
C LEU A 331 20.07 -8.53 11.57
N LEU A 332 19.73 -7.97 10.41
CA LEU A 332 20.71 -7.72 9.35
C LEU A 332 21.84 -6.86 9.89
N ARG A 333 21.52 -5.83 10.68
CA ARG A 333 22.51 -4.94 11.27
C ARG A 333 23.46 -5.69 12.21
N CYS A 334 22.92 -6.48 13.13
CA CYS A 334 23.76 -7.27 14.04
C CYS A 334 24.67 -8.22 13.28
N ARG A 335 24.13 -8.90 12.26
CA ARG A 335 24.90 -9.86 11.49
C ARG A 335 25.99 -9.18 10.67
N PHE A 336 25.65 -8.13 9.92
CA PHE A 336 26.60 -7.42 9.08
C PHE A 336 27.72 -6.83 9.93
N GLN A 337 27.38 -6.22 11.07
CA GLN A 337 28.39 -5.73 12.03
C GLN A 337 29.34 -6.85 12.48
N LYS A 338 28.80 -7.99 12.94
CA LYS A 338 29.63 -9.13 13.37
C LYS A 338 30.50 -9.71 12.26
N THR A 339 29.99 -9.74 11.03
CA THR A 339 30.78 -10.19 9.88
C THR A 339 31.87 -9.17 9.54
N ASN A 340 31.54 -7.88 9.56
CA ASN A 340 32.50 -6.81 9.27
C ASN A 340 33.62 -6.77 10.30
N ASP A 341 33.29 -6.88 11.60
CA ASP A 341 34.27 -6.85 12.69
C ASP A 341 35.20 -8.09 12.73
N LYS A 342 34.91 -9.12 11.94
CA LYS A 342 35.65 -10.41 11.94
C LYS A 342 36.26 -10.80 10.61
N VAL A 343 35.68 -10.35 9.50
CA VAL A 343 35.99 -10.85 8.15
C VAL A 343 36.42 -9.72 7.23
N PHE A 344 35.56 -8.71 7.03
CA PHE A 344 35.79 -7.69 6.00
C PHE A 344 36.58 -6.47 6.50
N PHE A 345 36.29 -6.00 7.71
CA PHE A 345 36.88 -4.78 8.30
C PHE A 345 36.67 -3.51 7.45
N ASP A 346 35.58 -3.45 6.67
CA ASP A 346 35.25 -2.28 5.87
C ASP A 346 34.94 -1.08 6.76
N LYS A 347 35.35 0.11 6.31
CA LYS A 347 34.90 1.36 6.91
C LYS A 347 33.40 1.53 6.66
N VAL A 348 32.64 1.73 7.73
CA VAL A 348 31.19 2.01 7.63
C VAL A 348 30.97 3.40 7.00
N VAL A 349 30.18 3.44 5.93
CA VAL A 349 29.82 4.69 5.26
C VAL A 349 28.77 5.42 6.10
N GLN A 350 29.07 6.67 6.49
CA GLN A 350 28.19 7.48 7.34
C GLN A 350 27.52 8.65 6.60
N ASP A 351 27.93 8.95 5.36
CA ASP A 351 27.31 10.02 4.58
C ASP A 351 26.04 9.52 3.85
N ARG A 352 24.91 10.19 4.11
CA ARG A 352 23.62 9.90 3.48
C ARG A 352 23.68 10.11 1.97
N LEU A 353 24.34 11.18 1.52
CA LEU A 353 24.37 11.54 0.11
C LEU A 353 25.20 10.52 -0.68
N GLU A 354 26.29 10.03 -0.10
CA GLU A 354 27.09 8.95 -0.65
C GLU A 354 26.26 7.67 -0.82
N LEU A 355 25.45 7.30 0.16
CA LEU A 355 24.57 6.13 0.07
C LEU A 355 23.42 6.32 -0.93
N ILE A 356 22.85 7.51 -1.04
CA ILE A 356 21.79 7.80 -2.03
C ILE A 356 22.35 7.73 -3.46
N LYS A 357 23.61 8.11 -3.70
CA LYS A 357 24.25 7.97 -5.02
C LYS A 357 24.33 6.51 -5.49
N LEU A 358 24.27 5.56 -4.56
CA LEU A 358 24.30 4.13 -4.85
C LEU A 358 22.91 3.56 -5.17
N TRP A 359 21.86 4.37 -5.11
CA TRP A 359 20.50 3.91 -5.42
C TRP A 359 20.35 3.60 -6.91
N PRO A 360 19.74 2.46 -7.26
CA PRO A 360 19.38 2.19 -8.64
C PRO A 360 18.27 3.14 -9.10
N GLN A 361 18.10 3.28 -10.42
CA GLN A 361 16.99 4.05 -10.97
C GLN A 361 15.64 3.42 -10.57
N GLY A 362 14.78 4.24 -9.96
CA GLY A 362 13.42 3.86 -9.59
C GLY A 362 12.58 3.45 -10.79
N LYS A 363 11.60 2.57 -10.56
CA LYS A 363 10.59 2.21 -11.56
C LYS A 363 9.28 2.90 -11.19
N SER A 364 8.84 3.84 -12.03
CA SER A 364 7.60 4.59 -11.82
C SER A 364 6.38 3.67 -11.67
N PRO A 365 5.39 4.06 -10.86
CA PRO A 365 4.11 3.36 -10.73
C PRO A 365 3.25 3.58 -11.97
N ASP A 366 3.70 3.04 -13.11
CA ASP A 366 2.99 3.06 -14.38
C ASP A 366 2.03 1.86 -14.43
N CYS A 367 0.94 1.97 -13.67
CA CYS A 367 -0.04 0.90 -13.56
C CYS A 367 -1.13 1.06 -14.62
N THR A 368 -1.31 0.02 -15.45
CA THR A 368 -2.45 -0.08 -16.36
C THR A 368 -3.65 -0.67 -15.64
N GLY A 369 -4.77 0.03 -15.70
CA GLY A 369 -6.05 -0.44 -15.17
C GLY A 369 -6.69 -1.47 -16.10
N THR A 370 -7.77 -2.09 -15.63
CA THR A 370 -8.64 -2.90 -16.49
C THR A 370 -9.29 -1.99 -17.53
N VAL A 371 -9.36 -2.43 -18.79
CA VAL A 371 -10.06 -1.68 -19.84
C VAL A 371 -11.57 -1.86 -19.63
N TRP A 372 -12.30 -0.75 -19.49
CA TRP A 372 -13.76 -0.75 -19.38
C TRP A 372 -14.38 -0.17 -20.64
N VAL A 373 -15.52 -0.72 -21.04
CA VAL A 373 -16.29 -0.28 -22.22
C VAL A 373 -17.77 -0.25 -21.85
N PHE A 374 -18.47 0.77 -22.33
CA PHE A 374 -19.93 0.85 -22.24
C PHE A 374 -20.55 0.41 -23.57
N ASN A 375 -21.40 -0.61 -23.55
CA ASN A 375 -22.02 -1.19 -24.75
C ASN A 375 -23.39 -0.59 -25.10
N GLY A 376 -23.77 0.52 -24.47
CA GLY A 376 -25.08 1.15 -24.58
C GLY A 376 -26.11 0.67 -23.55
N LEU A 377 -25.81 -0.39 -22.78
CA LEU A 377 -26.66 -0.88 -21.69
C LEU A 377 -25.90 -0.98 -20.38
N THR A 378 -24.70 -1.55 -20.41
CA THR A 378 -23.92 -1.89 -19.21
C THR A 378 -22.45 -1.54 -19.40
N ILE A 379 -21.81 -1.03 -18.35
CA ILE A 379 -20.35 -0.88 -18.31
C ILE A 379 -19.70 -2.23 -17.96
N THR A 380 -18.82 -2.73 -18.82
CA THR A 380 -18.23 -4.06 -18.71
C THR A 380 -16.72 -4.04 -18.92
N GLU A 381 -16.03 -5.04 -18.36
CA GLU A 381 -14.59 -5.24 -18.55
C GLU A 381 -14.32 -5.82 -19.94
N SER A 382 -13.43 -5.18 -20.71
CA SER A 382 -13.00 -5.69 -22.01
C SER A 382 -12.03 -6.86 -21.83
N GLN A 383 -12.39 -8.01 -22.41
CA GLN A 383 -11.60 -9.25 -22.33
C GLN A 383 -10.25 -9.18 -23.06
N ALA A 384 -9.98 -8.12 -23.82
CA ALA A 384 -8.70 -7.93 -24.53
C ALA A 384 -7.48 -7.82 -23.59
N SER A 385 -7.70 -7.64 -22.28
CA SER A 385 -6.66 -7.44 -21.26
C SER A 385 -6.23 -8.73 -20.53
N ALA A 386 -6.77 -9.90 -20.88
CA ALA A 386 -6.44 -11.18 -20.22
C ALA A 386 -5.20 -11.89 -20.78
N ALA A 387 -4.61 -11.40 -21.88
CA ALA A 387 -3.55 -12.12 -22.61
C ALA A 387 -2.11 -11.74 -22.22
N GLU A 388 -1.90 -10.72 -21.40
CA GLU A 388 -0.58 -10.33 -20.92
C GLU A 388 -0.53 -10.52 -19.40
N TYR A 389 0.60 -11.04 -18.88
CA TYR A 389 0.94 -11.27 -17.47
C TYR A 389 0.70 -12.70 -16.91
N PHE A 390 1.67 -13.58 -17.20
CA PHE A 390 2.37 -14.36 -16.18
C PHE A 390 3.85 -14.00 -16.19
#